data_AF-I3VUD3-F1
#
_entry.id   AF-I3VUD3-F1
#
_cell.length_a   1.000
_cell.length_b   1.000
_cell.length_c   1.000
_cell.angle_alpha   90.00
_cell.angle_beta   90.00
_cell.angle_gamma   90.00
#
_symmetry.space_group_name_H-M   'P 1'
#
loop_
_entity.id
_entity.type
_entity.pdbx_description
1 polymer ?
#
loop_
_entity_poly.entity_id
_entity_poly.type
_entity_poly.pdbx_seq_one_letter_code
_entity_poly.pdbx_strand_id
1 'polypeptide(L)'
;MKIKFYNLGEISDEQFNFAVICAAYKGKWIFVRHKDRNTWEIPGGHREENENINVTASRELFEETGAVNYEIEPVCDYSVTIGEITTFGRLFYSKVNEMGYLPDSEICEVRLLKVMPNNLTYAEIQPRLQWKVLQHLSSKTLRLLEKDKTRNINIINFIKNYSVQTFDTVGDSVLVRGKSDEDWVYISSKSNGEFLQLIEGLDGDDKCFAVLEDWMLPHIVKNREIKSRLTSMKLVYDSNVPLPTVKSHIVDLSIADAPYIFENSKYKEYITIEYIEDRIKNGIGLGIYENEKLVAWAITHDDGAIGFLNVLEDYRRKGYGMDVTVAMIKRLLELGELPFVHIEEDNVKSMNLALKAGFRKDRRIHWIKLK
;
A
#
# COMPACT_ATOMS: atom_id res chain seq x y z
N MET A 1 -26.72 -16.25 -0.36
CA MET A 1 -26.50 -15.24 0.70
C MET A 1 -26.23 -13.88 0.06
N LYS A 2 -26.73 -12.78 0.64
CA LYS A 2 -26.52 -11.41 0.14
C LYS A 2 -26.05 -10.49 1.28
N ILE A 3 -25.05 -9.66 1.03
CA ILE A 3 -24.56 -8.63 1.96
C ILE A 3 -24.81 -7.26 1.34
N LYS A 4 -25.34 -6.32 2.13
CA LYS A 4 -25.51 -4.92 1.72
C LYS A 4 -24.89 -4.02 2.78
N PHE A 5 -24.19 -2.98 2.34
CA PHE A 5 -23.63 -1.94 3.20
C PHE A 5 -24.49 -0.68 3.10
N TYR A 6 -24.58 0.05 4.20
CA TYR A 6 -25.35 1.29 4.36
C TYR A 6 -24.47 2.34 5.02
N ASN A 7 -24.78 3.62 4.82
CA ASN A 7 -24.10 4.66 5.59
C ASN A 7 -24.53 4.62 7.06
N LEU A 8 -23.68 5.15 7.93
CA LEU A 8 -23.98 5.23 9.35
C LEU A 8 -25.27 6.02 9.59
N GLY A 9 -26.18 5.43 10.35
CA GLY A 9 -27.45 6.06 10.74
C GLY A 9 -28.60 5.82 9.77
N GLU A 10 -28.39 5.09 8.67
CA GLU A 10 -29.50 4.61 7.83
C GLU A 10 -30.33 3.51 8.52
N ILE A 11 -29.71 2.76 9.45
CA ILE A 11 -30.36 1.72 10.25
C ILE A 11 -30.46 2.23 11.69
N SER A 12 -31.63 2.10 12.31
CA SER A 12 -31.83 2.51 13.70
C SER A 12 -31.14 1.54 14.65
N ASP A 13 -30.69 2.04 15.81
CA ASP A 13 -29.87 1.26 16.75
C ASP A 13 -30.57 -0.03 17.23
N GLU A 14 -31.90 0.05 17.40
CA GLU A 14 -32.77 -1.02 17.87
C GLU A 14 -32.90 -2.17 16.87
N GLN A 15 -32.53 -1.95 15.60
CA GLN A 15 -32.56 -2.98 14.56
C GLN A 15 -31.28 -3.81 14.50
N PHE A 16 -30.19 -3.38 15.13
CA PHE A 16 -28.94 -4.12 15.07
C PHE A 16 -28.99 -5.41 15.87
N ASN A 17 -28.50 -6.48 15.26
CA ASN A 17 -28.33 -7.78 15.90
C ASN A 17 -26.87 -8.01 16.33
N PHE A 18 -25.90 -7.43 15.61
CA PHE A 18 -24.47 -7.74 15.77
C PHE A 18 -23.58 -6.50 15.74
N ALA A 19 -22.52 -6.51 16.55
CA ALA A 19 -21.36 -5.64 16.38
C ALA A 19 -20.17 -6.48 15.90
N VAL A 20 -19.55 -6.12 14.78
CA VAL A 20 -18.32 -6.79 14.28
C VAL A 20 -17.18 -5.80 14.29
N ILE A 21 -16.05 -6.18 14.88
CA ILE A 21 -14.93 -5.29 15.16
C ILE A 21 -13.67 -5.81 14.48
N CYS A 22 -13.28 -5.18 13.37
CA CYS A 22 -11.95 -5.39 12.80
C CYS A 22 -10.91 -4.69 13.67
N ALA A 23 -10.37 -5.40 14.66
CA ALA A 23 -9.38 -4.86 15.58
C ALA A 23 -7.95 -5.11 15.09
N ALA A 24 -7.06 -4.14 15.32
CA ALA A 24 -5.64 -4.26 15.03
C ALA A 24 -4.79 -3.86 16.26
N TYR A 25 -3.74 -4.64 16.52
CA TYR A 25 -2.75 -4.36 17.57
C TYR A 25 -1.34 -4.50 17.00
N LYS A 26 -0.49 -3.50 17.21
CA LYS A 26 0.89 -3.46 16.70
C LYS A 26 0.98 -3.75 15.19
N GLY A 27 0.12 -3.08 14.41
CA GLY A 27 0.06 -3.21 12.95
C GLY A 27 -0.39 -4.58 12.43
N LYS A 28 -1.02 -5.42 13.26
CA LYS A 28 -1.56 -6.74 12.88
C LYS A 28 -3.02 -6.85 13.27
N TRP A 29 -3.81 -7.54 12.46
CA TRP A 29 -5.21 -7.85 12.74
C TRP A 29 -5.32 -8.87 13.89
N ILE A 30 -6.29 -8.66 14.76
CA ILE A 30 -6.65 -9.58 15.83
C ILE A 30 -7.72 -10.54 15.30
N PHE A 31 -7.44 -11.84 15.39
CA PHE A 31 -8.40 -12.91 15.14
C PHE A 31 -8.58 -13.75 16.40
N VAL A 32 -9.78 -14.24 16.61
CA VAL A 32 -10.16 -15.05 17.76
C VAL A 32 -10.60 -16.44 17.34
N ARG A 33 -10.49 -17.40 18.25
CA ARG A 33 -10.97 -18.77 18.06
C ARG A 33 -11.77 -19.24 19.27
N HIS A 34 -12.99 -19.65 19.00
CA HIS A 34 -13.91 -20.20 19.98
C HIS A 34 -13.44 -21.58 20.49
N LYS A 35 -13.74 -21.91 21.75
CA LYS A 35 -13.41 -23.18 22.42
C LYS A 35 -13.90 -24.41 21.61
N ASP A 36 -15.12 -24.32 21.09
CA ASP A 36 -15.78 -25.39 20.32
C ASP A 36 -15.49 -25.40 18.80
N ARG A 37 -14.60 -24.54 18.30
CA ARG A 37 -14.31 -24.42 16.86
C ARG A 37 -12.82 -24.50 16.56
N ASN A 38 -12.51 -24.99 15.36
CA ASN A 38 -11.15 -25.00 14.79
C ASN A 38 -10.95 -23.91 13.72
N THR A 39 -11.92 -23.02 13.58
CA THR A 39 -11.97 -21.90 12.63
C THR A 39 -11.68 -20.56 13.33
N TRP A 40 -11.27 -19.56 12.56
CA TRP A 40 -10.95 -18.21 13.02
C TRP A 40 -12.08 -17.23 12.75
N GLU A 41 -12.16 -16.20 13.59
CA GLU A 41 -13.21 -15.18 13.53
C GLU A 41 -12.62 -13.78 13.71
N ILE A 42 -13.23 -12.81 13.03
CA ILE A 42 -13.12 -11.40 13.41
C ILE A 42 -13.94 -11.22 14.69
N PRO A 43 -13.42 -10.54 15.72
CA PRO A 43 -14.14 -10.32 16.95
C PRO A 43 -15.51 -9.67 16.73
N GLY A 44 -16.50 -10.09 17.50
CA GLY A 44 -17.83 -9.51 17.51
C GLY A 44 -18.91 -10.49 17.98
N GLY A 45 -19.98 -9.92 18.52
CA GLY A 45 -21.07 -10.70 19.08
C GLY A 45 -22.42 -10.01 18.97
N HIS A 46 -23.37 -10.53 19.74
CA HIS A 46 -24.76 -10.13 19.70
C HIS A 46 -25.00 -8.88 20.55
N ARG A 47 -25.84 -7.98 20.05
CA ARG A 47 -26.37 -6.86 20.84
C ARG A 47 -27.32 -7.41 21.90
N GLU A 48 -27.11 -7.03 23.17
CA GLU A 48 -28.00 -7.41 24.26
C GLU A 48 -29.30 -6.56 24.28
N GLU A 49 -30.27 -6.99 25.08
CA GLU A 49 -31.53 -6.28 25.22
C GLU A 49 -31.29 -4.86 25.77
N ASN A 50 -31.84 -3.84 25.10
CA ASN A 50 -31.66 -2.43 25.45
C ASN A 50 -30.21 -1.89 25.45
N GLU A 51 -29.23 -2.64 24.92
CA GLU A 51 -27.83 -2.22 24.83
C GLU A 51 -27.58 -1.33 23.60
N ASN A 52 -26.81 -0.24 23.70
CA ASN A 52 -26.44 0.52 22.50
C ASN A 52 -25.38 -0.24 21.69
N ILE A 53 -25.45 -0.22 20.35
CA ILE A 53 -24.52 -1.00 19.52
C ILE A 53 -23.03 -0.65 19.72
N ASN A 54 -22.73 0.59 20.11
CA ASN A 54 -21.35 0.99 20.40
C ASN A 54 -20.86 0.42 21.74
N VAL A 55 -21.77 0.22 22.70
CA VAL A 55 -21.48 -0.44 23.98
C VAL A 55 -21.23 -1.93 23.72
N THR A 56 -22.09 -2.58 22.92
CA THR A 56 -21.88 -3.95 22.44
C THR A 56 -20.49 -4.09 21.83
N ALA A 57 -20.12 -3.22 20.89
CA ALA A 57 -18.82 -3.30 20.22
C ALA A 57 -17.63 -3.22 21.19
N SER A 58 -17.73 -2.38 22.22
CA SER A 58 -16.67 -2.19 23.22
C SER A 58 -16.58 -3.37 24.19
N ARG A 59 -17.74 -3.91 24.61
CA ARG A 59 -17.86 -5.09 25.48
C ARG A 59 -17.30 -6.33 24.76
N GLU A 60 -17.81 -6.64 23.57
CA GLU A 60 -17.38 -7.79 22.76
C GLU A 60 -15.88 -7.74 22.46
N LEU A 61 -15.36 -6.54 22.13
CA LEU A 61 -13.92 -6.38 21.90
C LEU A 61 -13.10 -6.78 23.14
N PHE A 62 -13.51 -6.37 24.35
CA PHE A 62 -12.83 -6.77 25.58
C PHE A 62 -13.01 -8.26 25.89
N GLU A 63 -14.25 -8.78 25.83
CA GLU A 63 -14.59 -10.16 26.20
C GLU A 63 -13.90 -11.20 25.33
N GLU A 64 -13.78 -10.94 24.02
CA GLU A 64 -13.20 -11.89 23.07
C GLU A 64 -11.69 -11.72 22.87
N THR A 65 -11.15 -10.51 23.10
CA THR A 65 -9.73 -10.24 22.79
C THR A 65 -8.89 -9.90 24.01
N GLY A 66 -9.49 -9.42 25.09
CA GLY A 66 -8.79 -8.86 26.24
C GLY A 66 -8.25 -7.45 26.00
N ALA A 67 -8.67 -6.72 24.96
CA ALA A 67 -8.23 -5.34 24.73
C ALA A 67 -8.73 -4.40 25.85
N VAL A 68 -7.82 -3.65 26.47
CA VAL A 68 -8.13 -2.78 27.63
C VAL A 68 -7.93 -1.28 27.37
N ASN A 69 -7.13 -0.94 26.36
CA ASN A 69 -6.96 0.43 25.88
C ASN A 69 -6.96 0.44 24.36
N TYR A 70 -7.88 1.20 23.77
CA TYR A 70 -8.10 1.21 22.33
C TYR A 70 -8.88 2.45 21.88
N GLU A 71 -8.75 2.75 20.59
CA GLU A 71 -9.63 3.65 19.87
C GLU A 71 -10.57 2.80 19.01
N ILE A 72 -11.89 2.98 19.15
CA ILE A 72 -12.89 2.28 18.34
C ILE A 72 -13.75 3.29 17.58
N GLU A 73 -13.98 3.03 16.30
CA GLU A 73 -14.81 3.89 15.45
C GLU A 73 -15.77 3.07 14.57
N PRO A 74 -17.01 3.54 14.38
CA PRO A 74 -17.95 2.90 13.47
C PRO A 74 -17.52 3.17 12.01
N VAL A 75 -17.57 2.14 11.17
CA VAL A 75 -17.18 2.20 9.76
C VAL A 75 -18.40 2.32 8.85
N CYS A 76 -19.37 1.41 9.02
CA CYS A 76 -20.63 1.41 8.28
C CYS A 76 -21.64 0.46 8.92
N ASP A 77 -22.89 0.58 8.49
CA ASP A 77 -23.95 -0.38 8.82
C ASP A 77 -24.03 -1.43 7.71
N TYR A 78 -24.44 -2.66 8.04
CA TYR A 78 -24.61 -3.72 7.05
C TYR A 78 -25.79 -4.63 7.38
N SER A 79 -26.26 -5.33 6.35
CA SER A 79 -27.24 -6.40 6.49
C SER A 79 -26.74 -7.67 5.81
N VAL A 80 -27.09 -8.83 6.38
CA VAL A 80 -26.83 -10.15 5.80
C VAL A 80 -28.16 -10.86 5.63
N THR A 81 -28.45 -11.27 4.39
CA THR A 81 -29.66 -12.04 4.06
C THR A 81 -29.28 -13.47 3.70
N ILE A 82 -29.80 -14.43 4.46
CA ILE A 82 -29.67 -15.88 4.23
C ILE A 82 -31.08 -16.46 4.12
N GLY A 83 -31.45 -16.93 2.92
CA GLY A 83 -32.83 -17.30 2.63
C GLY A 83 -33.75 -16.08 2.74
N GLU A 84 -34.76 -16.16 3.59
CA GLU A 84 -35.73 -15.09 3.86
C GLU A 84 -35.36 -14.23 5.09
N ILE A 85 -34.35 -14.65 5.87
CA ILE A 85 -33.96 -13.98 7.10
C ILE A 85 -32.91 -12.92 6.79
N THR A 86 -33.17 -11.68 7.21
CA THR A 86 -32.19 -10.59 7.16
C THR A 86 -31.85 -10.15 8.57
N THR A 87 -30.55 -10.15 8.88
CA THR A 87 -30.01 -9.58 10.12
C THR A 87 -29.20 -8.34 9.81
N PHE A 88 -29.09 -7.45 10.79
CA PHE A 88 -28.36 -6.19 10.68
C PHE A 88 -27.21 -6.16 11.67
N GLY A 89 -26.13 -5.48 11.29
CA GLY A 89 -25.03 -5.22 12.20
C GLY A 89 -24.33 -3.91 11.89
N ARG A 90 -23.53 -3.45 12.84
CA ARG A 90 -22.60 -2.34 12.65
C ARG A 90 -21.18 -2.87 12.62
N LEU A 91 -20.43 -2.44 11.61
CA LEU A 91 -19.03 -2.76 11.44
C LEU A 91 -18.18 -1.65 12.07
N PHE A 92 -17.20 -2.05 12.87
CA PHE A 92 -16.27 -1.18 13.54
C PHE A 92 -14.84 -1.49 13.13
N TYR A 93 -13.98 -0.47 13.22
CA TYR A 93 -12.54 -0.63 13.28
C TYR A 93 -12.08 -0.27 14.69
N SER A 94 -11.14 -1.04 15.23
CA SER A 94 -10.49 -0.71 16.49
C SER A 94 -8.97 -0.73 16.35
N LYS A 95 -8.32 0.35 16.76
CA LYS A 95 -6.88 0.40 16.97
C LYS A 95 -6.61 0.17 18.44
N VAL A 96 -6.12 -1.03 18.76
CA VAL A 96 -5.78 -1.42 20.12
C VAL A 96 -4.39 -0.92 20.46
N ASN A 97 -4.27 -0.29 21.63
CA ASN A 97 -3.01 0.23 22.17
C ASN A 97 -2.46 -0.67 23.29
N GLU A 98 -3.34 -1.37 24.02
CA GLU A 98 -2.97 -2.27 25.10
C GLU A 98 -3.88 -3.51 25.17
N MET A 99 -3.25 -4.67 25.30
CA MET A 99 -3.89 -5.97 25.51
C MET A 99 -3.70 -6.40 26.95
N GLY A 100 -4.80 -6.74 27.64
CA GLY A 100 -4.82 -7.33 28.96
C GLY A 100 -4.90 -8.86 28.93
N TYR A 101 -5.37 -9.44 30.03
CA TYR A 101 -5.71 -10.87 30.10
C TYR A 101 -6.98 -11.14 29.28
N LEU A 102 -6.99 -12.25 28.54
CA LEU A 102 -8.16 -12.76 27.84
C LEU A 102 -9.18 -13.28 28.87
N PRO A 103 -10.37 -12.66 29.02
CA PRO A 103 -11.39 -13.13 29.95
C PRO A 103 -11.74 -14.60 29.79
N ASP A 104 -12.20 -15.27 30.86
CA ASP A 104 -12.76 -16.62 30.73
C ASP A 104 -14.13 -16.52 30.06
N SER A 105 -14.10 -16.55 28.73
CA SER A 105 -15.25 -16.49 27.84
C SER A 105 -15.30 -17.73 26.95
N GLU A 106 -16.13 -17.72 25.92
CA GLU A 106 -16.17 -18.75 24.90
C GLU A 106 -14.93 -18.78 23.98
N ILE A 107 -14.08 -17.75 24.01
CA ILE A 107 -12.83 -17.68 23.26
C ILE A 107 -11.69 -18.41 24.01
N CYS A 108 -10.88 -19.16 23.26
CA CYS A 108 -9.71 -19.87 23.81
C CYS A 108 -8.36 -19.37 23.28
N GLU A 109 -8.35 -18.64 22.17
CA GLU A 109 -7.11 -18.21 21.52
C GLU A 109 -7.31 -16.89 20.79
N VAL A 110 -6.35 -15.99 20.98
CA VAL A 110 -6.20 -14.73 20.23
C VAL A 110 -4.94 -14.84 19.38
N ARG A 111 -5.01 -14.44 18.12
CA ARG A 111 -3.88 -14.47 17.19
C ARG A 111 -3.74 -13.15 16.43
N LEU A 112 -2.51 -12.68 16.31
CA LEU A 112 -2.14 -11.51 15.53
C LEU A 112 -1.64 -11.92 14.14
N LEU A 113 -2.31 -11.49 13.08
CA LEU A 113 -1.95 -11.82 11.70
C LEU A 113 -1.94 -10.57 10.80
N LYS A 114 -1.06 -10.54 9.80
CA LYS A 114 -1.02 -9.46 8.79
C LYS A 114 -2.09 -9.66 7.72
N VAL A 115 -2.47 -10.91 7.48
CA VAL A 115 -3.45 -11.32 6.46
C VAL A 115 -4.49 -12.22 7.13
N MET A 116 -5.72 -12.13 6.66
CA MET A 116 -6.82 -12.99 7.12
C MET A 116 -6.48 -14.48 6.94
N PRO A 117 -6.74 -15.33 7.94
CA PRO A 117 -6.52 -16.77 7.82
C PRO A 117 -7.55 -17.41 6.87
N ASN A 118 -7.19 -18.54 6.24
CA ASN A 118 -8.06 -19.22 5.27
C ASN A 118 -9.25 -19.97 5.92
N ASN A 119 -9.10 -20.46 7.16
CA ASN A 119 -10.10 -21.29 7.82
C ASN A 119 -11.04 -20.44 8.70
N LEU A 120 -11.99 -19.71 8.09
CA LEU A 120 -12.89 -18.79 8.79
C LEU A 120 -14.24 -19.43 9.11
N THR A 121 -14.83 -19.09 10.26
CA THR A 121 -16.20 -19.52 10.60
C THR A 121 -17.21 -18.94 9.60
N TYR A 122 -17.06 -17.66 9.25
CA TYR A 122 -17.96 -16.96 8.33
C TYR A 122 -17.24 -16.56 7.05
N ALA A 123 -16.74 -17.56 6.31
CA ALA A 123 -15.87 -17.39 5.14
C ALA A 123 -16.47 -16.54 4.00
N GLU A 124 -17.79 -16.44 3.88
CA GLU A 124 -18.45 -15.62 2.85
C GLU A 124 -18.77 -14.18 3.32
N ILE A 125 -18.65 -13.89 4.62
CA ILE A 125 -19.03 -12.61 5.25
C ILE A 125 -17.80 -11.83 5.69
N GLN A 126 -16.96 -12.41 6.56
CA GLN A 126 -15.85 -11.71 7.21
C GLN A 126 -14.84 -11.10 6.21
N PRO A 127 -14.48 -11.75 5.09
CA PRO A 127 -13.61 -11.11 4.09
C PRO A 127 -14.19 -9.83 3.49
N ARG A 128 -15.52 -9.77 3.29
CA ARG A 128 -16.20 -8.59 2.75
C ARG A 128 -16.28 -7.46 3.77
N LEU A 129 -16.46 -7.80 5.05
CA LEU A 129 -16.43 -6.83 6.15
C LEU A 129 -15.02 -6.25 6.32
N GLN A 130 -13.98 -7.09 6.39
CA GLN A 130 -12.60 -6.61 6.49
C GLN A 130 -12.20 -5.78 5.27
N TRP A 131 -12.60 -6.17 4.05
CA TRP A 131 -12.38 -5.36 2.86
C TRP A 131 -12.98 -3.95 3.01
N LYS A 132 -14.20 -3.84 3.56
CA LYS A 132 -14.84 -2.53 3.80
C LYS A 132 -14.05 -1.68 4.80
N VAL A 133 -13.48 -2.29 5.84
CA VAL A 133 -12.57 -1.61 6.78
C VAL A 133 -11.27 -1.19 6.12
N LEU A 134 -10.64 -2.03 5.30
CA LEU A 134 -9.44 -1.68 4.54
C LEU A 134 -9.67 -0.49 3.61
N GLN A 135 -10.84 -0.39 2.96
CA GLN A 135 -11.21 0.78 2.15
C GLN A 135 -11.35 2.06 2.98
N HIS A 136 -11.94 1.94 4.18
CA HIS A 136 -12.06 3.05 5.11
C HIS A 136 -10.68 3.54 5.58
N LEU A 137 -9.80 2.62 6.00
CA LEU A 137 -8.44 2.93 6.43
C LEU A 137 -7.56 3.47 5.31
N SER A 138 -7.68 2.92 4.10
CA SER A 138 -7.03 3.43 2.89
C SER A 138 -7.39 4.89 2.67
N SER A 139 -8.68 5.23 2.71
CA SER A 139 -9.15 6.61 2.53
C SER A 139 -8.61 7.57 3.59
N LYS A 140 -8.56 7.15 4.87
CA LYS A 140 -7.97 7.94 5.97
C LYS A 140 -6.47 8.13 5.78
N THR A 141 -5.76 7.06 5.45
CA THR A 141 -4.30 7.07 5.27
C THR A 141 -3.89 7.91 4.08
N LEU A 142 -4.58 7.81 2.95
CA LEU A 142 -4.33 8.65 1.77
C LEU A 142 -4.47 10.14 2.10
N ARG A 143 -5.51 10.55 2.83
CA ARG A 143 -5.66 11.96 3.28
C ARG A 143 -4.48 12.43 4.12
N LEU A 144 -3.94 11.56 4.97
CA LEU A 144 -2.77 11.88 5.79
C LEU A 144 -1.51 12.03 4.92
N LEU A 145 -1.27 11.07 4.03
CA LEU A 145 -0.11 11.06 3.13
C LEU A 145 -0.11 12.25 2.15
N GLU A 146 -1.28 12.66 1.66
CA GLU A 146 -1.42 13.79 0.73
C GLU A 146 -1.03 15.15 1.34
N LYS A 147 -1.00 15.28 2.68
CA LYS A 147 -0.46 16.49 3.35
C LYS A 147 1.00 16.78 2.96
N ASP A 148 1.76 15.75 2.58
CA ASP A 148 3.10 15.86 2.01
C ASP A 148 3.23 14.89 0.82
N LYS A 149 2.47 15.18 -0.24
CA LYS A 149 2.45 14.38 -1.48
C LYS A 149 3.85 14.08 -2.02
N THR A 150 4.76 15.07 -1.97
CA THR A 150 6.14 14.91 -2.50
C THR A 150 6.88 13.78 -1.78
N ARG A 151 6.87 13.78 -0.44
CA ARG A 151 7.47 12.70 0.35
C ARG A 151 6.79 11.36 0.07
N ASN A 152 5.47 11.37 0.03
CA ASN A 152 4.65 10.17 0.15
C ASN A 152 4.20 9.55 -1.17
N ILE A 153 4.53 10.15 -2.32
CA ILE A 153 3.98 9.73 -3.62
C ILE A 153 4.13 8.23 -3.91
N ASN A 154 5.26 7.61 -3.51
CA ASN A 154 5.47 6.17 -3.67
C ASN A 154 4.40 5.36 -2.91
N ILE A 155 4.15 5.71 -1.64
CA ILE A 155 3.16 5.02 -0.78
C ILE A 155 1.74 5.28 -1.28
N ILE A 156 1.44 6.52 -1.69
CA ILE A 156 0.13 6.90 -2.24
C ILE A 156 -0.19 6.05 -3.47
N ASN A 157 0.74 5.97 -4.41
CA ASN A 157 0.56 5.18 -5.63
C ASN A 157 0.49 3.68 -5.33
N PHE A 158 1.29 3.19 -4.38
CA PHE A 158 1.22 1.79 -3.96
C PHE A 158 -0.15 1.43 -3.39
N ILE A 159 -0.72 2.25 -2.49
CA ILE A 159 -2.06 2.04 -1.93
C ILE A 159 -3.15 2.06 -3.01
N LYS A 160 -3.03 2.95 -4.01
CA LYS A 160 -4.02 3.07 -5.10
C LYS A 160 -4.02 1.86 -6.04
N ASN A 161 -2.85 1.26 -6.28
CA ASN A 161 -2.67 0.27 -7.34
C ASN A 161 -2.59 -1.18 -6.83
N TYR A 162 -2.27 -1.39 -5.54
CA TYR A 162 -2.00 -2.72 -5.00
C TYR A 162 -2.83 -3.05 -3.77
N SER A 163 -2.96 -4.36 -3.52
CA SER A 163 -3.65 -4.87 -2.33
C SER A 163 -2.86 -4.56 -1.07
N VAL A 164 -3.43 -3.71 -0.21
CA VAL A 164 -2.90 -3.42 1.12
C VAL A 164 -3.45 -4.41 2.14
N GLN A 165 -2.55 -4.96 2.94
CA GLN A 165 -2.85 -5.95 3.98
C GLN A 165 -3.13 -5.27 5.33
N THR A 166 -2.32 -4.27 5.70
CA THR A 166 -2.45 -3.54 6.97
C THR A 166 -2.10 -2.07 6.82
N PHE A 167 -2.74 -1.23 7.64
CA PHE A 167 -2.42 0.17 7.86
C PHE A 167 -2.16 0.38 9.34
N ASP A 168 -1.09 1.08 9.68
CA ASP A 168 -0.81 1.54 11.04
C ASP A 168 -0.43 3.02 11.02
N THR A 169 -0.84 3.75 12.04
CA THR A 169 -0.66 5.21 12.12
C THR A 169 -0.31 5.63 13.53
N VAL A 170 0.65 6.55 13.67
CA VAL A 170 0.99 7.18 14.95
C VAL A 170 1.21 8.66 14.66
N GLY A 171 0.33 9.52 15.19
CA GLY A 171 0.34 10.95 14.84
C GLY A 171 0.20 11.17 13.33
N ASP A 172 1.19 11.82 12.73
CA ASP A 172 1.23 12.05 11.28
C ASP A 172 2.06 10.99 10.52
N SER A 173 2.55 9.95 11.21
CA SER A 173 3.35 8.88 10.63
C SER A 173 2.51 7.67 10.24
N VAL A 174 2.94 6.97 9.19
CA VAL A 174 2.21 5.87 8.56
C VAL A 174 3.15 4.69 8.32
N LEU A 175 2.66 3.47 8.60
CA LEU A 175 3.24 2.21 8.13
C LEU A 175 2.17 1.44 7.32
N VAL A 176 2.55 0.99 6.13
CA VAL A 176 1.68 0.22 5.24
C VAL A 176 2.37 -1.09 4.88
N ARG A 177 1.64 -2.19 4.97
CA ARG A 177 2.06 -3.48 4.39
C ARG A 177 1.15 -3.85 3.25
N GLY A 178 1.71 -4.21 2.12
CA GLY A 178 0.94 -4.69 0.98
C GLY A 178 1.79 -5.52 0.04
N LYS A 179 1.17 -5.99 -1.03
CA LYS A 179 1.82 -6.91 -1.96
C LYS A 179 1.75 -6.41 -3.40
N SER A 180 2.93 -6.25 -4.02
CA SER A 180 3.09 -6.19 -5.48
C SER A 180 3.80 -7.47 -5.94
N ASP A 181 5.08 -7.38 -6.30
CA ASP A 181 5.97 -8.52 -6.60
C ASP A 181 6.46 -9.21 -5.31
N GLU A 182 6.64 -8.43 -4.25
CA GLU A 182 7.04 -8.88 -2.92
C GLU A 182 6.04 -8.36 -1.85
N ASP A 183 6.13 -8.89 -0.63
CA ASP A 183 5.42 -8.35 0.54
C ASP A 183 6.20 -7.15 1.08
N TRP A 184 5.80 -5.95 0.65
CA TRP A 184 6.48 -4.70 0.94
C TRP A 184 5.98 -4.03 2.21
N VAL A 185 6.93 -3.46 2.97
CA VAL A 185 6.68 -2.52 4.06
C VAL A 185 7.10 -1.12 3.64
N TYR A 186 6.15 -0.19 3.64
CA TYR A 186 6.37 1.23 3.44
C TYR A 186 6.22 1.97 4.76
N ILE A 187 7.11 2.92 5.04
CA ILE A 187 7.07 3.74 6.25
C ILE A 187 7.27 5.20 5.89
N SER A 188 6.39 6.08 6.35
CA SER A 188 6.59 7.52 6.28
C SER A 188 6.50 8.14 7.65
N SER A 189 7.55 8.85 8.06
CA SER A 189 7.59 9.53 9.36
C SER A 189 8.57 10.69 9.36
N LYS A 190 8.19 11.81 9.99
CA LYS A 190 9.11 12.93 10.29
C LYS A 190 9.59 12.93 11.74
N SER A 191 9.05 12.04 12.58
CA SER A 191 9.27 12.01 14.02
C SER A 191 9.93 10.71 14.42
N ASN A 192 11.10 10.78 15.04
CA ASN A 192 11.77 9.59 15.56
C ASN A 192 10.90 8.83 16.56
N GLY A 193 10.13 9.53 17.41
CA GLY A 193 9.26 8.90 18.39
C GLY A 193 8.10 8.12 17.75
N GLU A 194 7.42 8.72 16.77
CA GLU A 194 6.31 8.06 16.06
C GLU A 194 6.83 6.88 15.23
N PHE A 195 7.97 7.05 14.56
CA PHE A 195 8.65 6.00 13.82
C PHE A 195 9.00 4.81 14.72
N LEU A 196 9.59 5.06 15.90
CA LEU A 196 9.95 3.99 16.84
C LEU A 196 8.71 3.19 17.29
N GLN A 197 7.58 3.86 17.54
CA GLN A 197 6.32 3.18 17.89
C GLN A 197 5.79 2.33 16.72
N LEU A 198 5.79 2.86 15.50
CA LEU A 198 5.33 2.10 14.31
C LEU A 198 6.14 0.81 14.11
N ILE A 199 7.47 0.86 14.32
CA ILE A 199 8.32 -0.31 14.07
C ILE A 199 8.27 -1.36 15.19
N GLU A 200 7.59 -1.11 16.32
CA GLU A 200 7.34 -2.14 17.33
C GLU A 200 6.45 -3.27 16.80
N GLY A 201 5.64 -2.98 15.78
CA GLY A 201 4.80 -3.95 15.10
C GLY A 201 5.53 -4.79 14.05
N LEU A 202 6.81 -4.52 13.76
CA LEU A 202 7.60 -5.31 12.83
C LEU A 202 8.00 -6.66 13.45
N ASP A 203 8.08 -7.68 12.60
CA ASP A 203 8.58 -9.00 12.98
C ASP A 203 9.57 -9.58 11.95
N GLY A 204 9.98 -10.84 12.15
CA GLY A 204 10.95 -11.53 11.28
C GLY A 204 10.44 -11.79 9.85
N ASP A 205 9.12 -11.74 9.63
CA ASP A 205 8.53 -11.94 8.30
C ASP A 205 8.52 -10.64 7.49
N ASP A 206 8.68 -9.48 8.13
CA ASP A 206 8.87 -8.21 7.46
C ASP A 206 10.32 -8.11 6.91
N LYS A 207 10.49 -8.54 5.65
CA LYS A 207 11.80 -8.65 4.99
C LYS A 207 12.06 -7.60 3.91
N CYS A 208 11.03 -7.13 3.22
CA CYS A 208 11.15 -6.20 2.09
C CYS A 208 10.66 -4.82 2.52
N PHE A 209 11.54 -3.83 2.49
CA PHE A 209 11.26 -2.45 2.86
C PHE A 209 11.50 -1.54 1.67
N ALA A 210 10.57 -0.63 1.41
CA ALA A 210 10.62 0.30 0.30
C ALA A 210 10.75 1.74 0.80
N VAL A 211 11.53 2.55 0.06
CA VAL A 211 11.61 4.02 0.25
C VAL A 211 12.05 4.44 1.66
N LEU A 212 12.93 3.65 2.31
CA LEU A 212 13.49 4.02 3.61
C LEU A 212 14.40 5.24 3.47
N GLU A 213 14.32 6.19 4.41
CA GLU A 213 15.28 7.28 4.51
C GLU A 213 16.54 6.83 5.28
N ASP A 214 17.67 7.51 5.04
CA ASP A 214 18.97 7.16 5.64
C ASP A 214 18.92 6.93 7.16
N TRP A 215 18.23 7.80 7.88
CA TRP A 215 18.14 7.77 9.34
C TRP A 215 17.30 6.60 9.87
N MET A 216 16.43 6.00 9.05
CA MET A 216 15.61 4.85 9.43
C MET A 216 16.41 3.55 9.41
N LEU A 217 17.48 3.48 8.62
CA LEU A 217 18.21 2.24 8.36
C LEU A 217 18.73 1.52 9.61
N PRO A 218 19.38 2.19 10.58
CA PRO A 218 19.90 1.50 11.76
C PRO A 218 18.80 0.81 12.57
N HIS A 219 17.61 1.39 12.58
CA HIS A 219 16.45 0.88 13.32
C HIS A 219 15.73 -0.27 12.60
N ILE A 220 15.75 -0.28 11.25
CA ILE A 220 15.13 -1.35 10.47
C ILE A 220 16.07 -2.55 10.33
N VAL A 221 17.33 -2.31 9.98
CA VAL A 221 18.32 -3.38 9.73
C VAL A 221 18.70 -4.05 11.04
N LYS A 222 18.95 -3.26 12.11
CA LYS A 222 19.44 -3.77 13.41
C LYS A 222 20.62 -4.73 13.19
N ASN A 223 20.47 -5.99 13.62
CA ASN A 223 21.47 -7.04 13.48
C ASN A 223 21.15 -8.02 12.33
N ARG A 224 20.14 -7.72 11.49
CA ARG A 224 19.72 -8.59 10.38
C ARG A 224 20.66 -8.41 9.19
N GLU A 225 20.95 -9.50 8.49
CA GLU A 225 21.76 -9.45 7.28
C GLU A 225 20.95 -8.89 6.11
N ILE A 226 21.55 -7.94 5.37
CA ILE A 226 20.97 -7.38 4.15
C ILE A 226 21.26 -8.35 3.01
N LYS A 227 20.20 -8.92 2.42
CA LYS A 227 20.28 -9.74 1.21
C LYS A 227 20.51 -8.88 -0.03
N SER A 228 19.79 -7.77 -0.15
CA SER A 228 20.00 -6.79 -1.23
C SER A 228 19.61 -5.39 -0.77
N ARG A 229 20.26 -4.39 -1.37
CA ARG A 229 19.99 -2.97 -1.13
C ARG A 229 20.14 -2.19 -2.43
N LEU A 230 19.11 -1.44 -2.79
CA LEU A 230 19.16 -0.43 -3.83
C LEU A 230 19.11 0.95 -3.17
N THR A 231 20.05 1.82 -3.51
CA THR A 231 20.12 3.18 -2.96
C THR A 231 20.05 4.19 -4.08
N SER A 232 19.08 5.10 -4.01
CA SER A 232 18.81 6.06 -5.07
C SER A 232 18.52 7.43 -4.49
N MET A 233 18.85 8.46 -5.27
CA MET A 233 18.30 9.80 -5.05
C MET A 233 16.89 9.84 -5.66
N LYS A 234 15.89 10.22 -4.86
CA LYS A 234 14.57 10.57 -5.35
C LYS A 234 14.62 11.98 -5.92
N LEU A 235 14.11 12.14 -7.14
CA LEU A 235 13.89 13.45 -7.73
C LEU A 235 12.43 13.61 -8.09
N VAL A 236 11.93 14.84 -7.92
CA VAL A 236 10.52 15.19 -8.17
C VAL A 236 10.49 16.35 -9.15
N TYR A 237 9.56 16.30 -10.09
CA TYR A 237 9.43 17.34 -11.10
C TYR A 237 8.95 18.65 -10.47
N ASP A 238 9.60 19.75 -10.81
CA ASP A 238 9.17 21.08 -10.40
C ASP A 238 8.23 21.66 -11.45
N SER A 239 6.94 21.76 -11.11
CA SER A 239 5.90 22.27 -12.00
C SER A 239 6.09 23.72 -12.43
N ASN A 240 6.99 24.47 -11.78
CA ASN A 240 7.34 25.83 -12.18
C ASN A 240 8.40 25.86 -13.29
N VAL A 241 9.04 24.74 -13.59
CA VAL A 241 10.07 24.64 -14.64
C VAL A 241 9.39 24.27 -15.96
N PRO A 242 9.49 25.11 -17.02
CA PRO A 242 8.86 24.80 -18.29
C PRO A 242 9.45 23.52 -18.89
N LEU A 243 8.57 22.68 -19.45
CA LEU A 243 8.98 21.46 -20.11
C LEU A 243 9.75 21.76 -21.40
N PRO A 244 10.87 21.06 -21.66
CA PRO A 244 11.52 21.10 -22.95
C PRO A 244 10.56 20.69 -24.10
N THR A 245 10.87 21.11 -25.31
CA THR A 245 10.11 20.69 -26.50
C THR A 245 10.47 19.26 -26.89
N VAL A 246 9.46 18.42 -27.08
CA VAL A 246 9.60 17.06 -27.64
C VAL A 246 9.64 17.18 -29.16
N LYS A 247 10.68 16.64 -29.80
CA LYS A 247 10.88 16.71 -31.26
C LYS A 247 10.57 15.39 -31.95
N SER A 248 10.73 14.27 -31.24
CA SER A 248 10.45 12.94 -31.73
C SER A 248 8.95 12.63 -31.77
N HIS A 249 8.57 11.72 -32.66
CA HIS A 249 7.25 11.08 -32.62
C HIS A 249 7.22 10.06 -31.48
N ILE A 250 6.38 10.31 -30.48
CA ILE A 250 6.20 9.44 -29.31
C ILE A 250 4.98 8.56 -29.55
N VAL A 251 5.10 7.28 -29.21
CA VAL A 251 4.00 6.32 -29.26
C VAL A 251 3.79 5.68 -27.90
N ASP A 252 2.55 5.28 -27.62
CA ASP A 252 2.25 4.39 -26.49
C ASP A 252 2.81 2.98 -26.81
N LEU A 253 3.45 2.37 -25.82
CA LEU A 253 3.93 0.99 -25.92
C LEU A 253 2.77 0.01 -25.81
N SER A 254 2.95 -1.15 -26.43
CA SER A 254 2.03 -2.27 -26.33
C SER A 254 2.67 -3.41 -25.57
N ILE A 255 1.85 -4.35 -25.09
CA ILE A 255 2.34 -5.55 -24.38
C ILE A 255 3.26 -6.41 -25.28
N ALA A 256 3.10 -6.30 -26.61
CA ALA A 256 3.95 -7.00 -27.58
C ALA A 256 5.40 -6.50 -27.56
N ASP A 257 5.66 -5.30 -27.02
CA ASP A 257 7.01 -4.73 -26.89
C ASP A 257 7.77 -5.28 -25.68
N ALA A 258 7.08 -5.90 -24.72
CA ALA A 258 7.67 -6.35 -23.47
C ALA A 258 8.85 -7.34 -23.64
N PRO A 259 8.77 -8.37 -24.50
CA PRO A 259 9.92 -9.26 -24.73
C PRO A 259 11.13 -8.52 -25.30
N TYR A 260 10.91 -7.57 -26.23
CA TYR A 260 11.99 -6.79 -26.83
C TYR A 260 12.66 -5.87 -25.80
N ILE A 261 11.85 -5.21 -24.96
CA ILE A 261 12.34 -4.35 -23.87
C ILE A 261 13.12 -5.17 -22.85
N PHE A 262 12.62 -6.36 -22.48
CA PHE A 262 13.31 -7.28 -21.60
C PHE A 262 14.69 -7.66 -22.16
N GLU A 263 14.74 -8.07 -23.43
CA GLU A 263 15.99 -8.49 -24.07
C GLU A 263 17.06 -7.40 -24.15
N ASN A 264 16.63 -6.13 -24.19
CA ASN A 264 17.52 -4.97 -24.24
C ASN A 264 17.71 -4.28 -22.88
N SER A 265 17.23 -4.87 -21.77
CA SER A 265 17.40 -4.33 -20.43
C SER A 265 18.74 -4.72 -19.80
N LYS A 266 19.33 -3.81 -19.02
CA LYS A 266 20.51 -4.09 -18.18
C LYS A 266 20.17 -4.76 -16.84
N TYR A 267 18.88 -4.80 -16.50
CA TYR A 267 18.39 -5.25 -15.19
C TYR A 267 17.65 -6.58 -15.29
N LYS A 268 18.00 -7.45 -16.24
CA LYS A 268 17.34 -8.76 -16.48
C LYS A 268 17.26 -9.63 -15.21
N GLU A 269 18.17 -9.46 -14.27
CA GLU A 269 18.19 -10.18 -12.99
C GLU A 269 17.11 -9.74 -11.99
N TYR A 270 16.51 -8.56 -12.20
CA TYR A 270 15.57 -7.92 -11.28
C TYR A 270 14.17 -7.73 -11.86
N ILE A 271 13.94 -8.14 -13.11
CA ILE A 271 12.68 -7.90 -13.83
C ILE A 271 12.27 -9.16 -14.58
N THR A 272 10.99 -9.27 -14.90
CA THR A 272 10.47 -10.31 -15.79
C THR A 272 9.68 -9.69 -16.94
N ILE A 273 9.37 -10.47 -17.97
CA ILE A 273 8.49 -10.03 -19.07
C ILE A 273 7.11 -9.70 -18.51
N GLU A 274 6.58 -10.53 -17.61
CA GLU A 274 5.29 -10.33 -16.96
C GLU A 274 5.23 -9.01 -16.18
N TYR A 275 6.32 -8.63 -15.50
CA TYR A 275 6.42 -7.34 -14.83
C TYR A 275 6.35 -6.18 -15.84
N ILE A 276 7.10 -6.26 -16.95
CA ILE A 276 7.05 -5.21 -17.98
C ILE A 276 5.64 -5.13 -18.60
N GLU A 277 5.00 -6.25 -18.88
CA GLU A 277 3.62 -6.29 -19.36
C GLU A 277 2.64 -5.64 -18.38
N ASP A 278 2.75 -5.95 -17.08
CA ASP A 278 1.94 -5.32 -16.03
C ASP A 278 2.12 -3.81 -16.04
N ARG A 279 3.37 -3.34 -16.13
CA ARG A 279 3.66 -1.90 -16.15
C ARG A 279 3.18 -1.19 -17.42
N ILE A 280 3.13 -1.87 -18.56
CA ILE A 280 2.53 -1.33 -19.79
C ILE A 280 0.99 -1.30 -19.70
N LYS A 281 0.37 -2.34 -19.11
CA LYS A 281 -1.09 -2.44 -18.96
C LYS A 281 -1.65 -1.48 -17.92
N ASN A 282 -0.99 -1.38 -16.76
CA ASN A 282 -1.48 -0.69 -15.56
C ASN A 282 -0.72 0.60 -15.25
N GLY A 283 0.30 0.94 -16.03
CA GLY A 283 1.10 2.15 -15.89
C GLY A 283 1.13 2.97 -17.17
N ILE A 284 2.22 3.72 -17.36
CA ILE A 284 2.50 4.45 -18.60
C ILE A 284 3.76 3.86 -19.22
N GLY A 285 3.68 3.47 -20.49
CA GLY A 285 4.82 3.06 -21.30
C GLY A 285 4.85 3.87 -22.60
N LEU A 286 5.94 4.60 -22.84
CA LEU A 286 6.12 5.41 -24.04
C LEU A 286 7.42 5.04 -24.75
N GLY A 287 7.42 5.14 -26.08
CA GLY A 287 8.56 4.78 -26.92
C GLY A 287 8.73 5.65 -28.16
N ILE A 288 9.88 5.44 -28.83
CA ILE A 288 10.21 6.02 -30.14
C ILE A 288 10.64 4.87 -31.05
N TYR A 289 10.04 4.81 -32.25
CA TYR A 289 10.45 3.90 -33.31
C TYR A 289 11.23 4.66 -34.39
N GLU A 290 12.30 4.04 -34.90
CA GLU A 290 12.94 4.41 -36.16
C GLU A 290 12.96 3.17 -37.07
N ASN A 291 12.43 3.29 -38.30
CA ASN A 291 12.38 2.19 -39.27
C ASN A 291 11.83 0.88 -38.65
N GLU A 292 10.66 0.97 -38.02
CA GLU A 292 9.95 -0.15 -37.35
C GLU A 292 10.69 -0.78 -36.16
N LYS A 293 11.84 -0.22 -35.74
CA LYS A 293 12.59 -0.67 -34.58
C LYS A 293 12.33 0.26 -33.39
N LEU A 294 11.99 -0.31 -32.22
CA LEU A 294 11.91 0.45 -30.97
C LEU A 294 13.32 0.85 -30.52
N VAL A 295 13.62 2.14 -30.48
CA VAL A 295 15.00 2.64 -30.25
C VAL A 295 15.18 3.38 -28.92
N ALA A 296 14.09 3.87 -28.34
CA ALA A 296 14.07 4.47 -27.02
C ALA A 296 12.72 4.24 -26.33
N TRP A 297 12.73 4.09 -25.01
CA TRP A 297 11.52 3.89 -24.21
C TRP A 297 11.71 4.30 -22.75
N ALA A 298 10.59 4.48 -22.06
CA ALA A 298 10.50 4.57 -20.60
C ALA A 298 9.15 4.00 -20.15
N ILE A 299 9.12 3.44 -18.94
CA ILE A 299 7.93 2.84 -18.35
C ILE A 299 7.88 3.22 -16.87
N THR A 300 6.70 3.49 -16.32
CA THR A 300 6.56 3.68 -14.86
C THR A 300 6.80 2.38 -14.09
N HIS A 301 7.43 2.45 -12.92
CA HIS A 301 7.47 1.38 -11.90
C HIS A 301 6.13 1.25 -11.17
N ASP A 302 5.98 0.22 -10.34
CA ASP A 302 4.80 -0.09 -9.53
C ASP A 302 4.39 1.05 -8.59
N ASP A 303 5.37 1.73 -8.01
CA ASP A 303 5.15 2.94 -7.23
C ASP A 303 4.85 4.21 -8.07
N GLY A 304 4.82 4.09 -9.40
CA GLY A 304 4.55 5.19 -10.33
C GLY A 304 5.76 6.02 -10.74
N ALA A 305 6.96 5.72 -10.24
CA ALA A 305 8.18 6.42 -10.66
C ALA A 305 8.46 6.19 -12.15
N ILE A 306 8.89 7.22 -12.88
CA ILE A 306 9.37 7.02 -14.26
C ILE A 306 10.67 6.21 -14.19
N GLY A 307 10.69 5.10 -14.91
CA GLY A 307 11.76 4.12 -14.90
C GLY A 307 12.02 3.54 -16.28
N PHE A 308 12.81 2.46 -16.31
CA PHE A 308 13.15 1.72 -17.54
C PHE A 308 13.67 2.58 -18.70
N LEU A 309 14.16 3.78 -18.41
CA LEU A 309 14.62 4.70 -19.44
C LEU A 309 15.81 4.07 -20.17
N ASN A 310 15.64 3.81 -21.45
CA ASN A 310 16.71 3.29 -22.28
C ASN A 310 16.70 3.91 -23.67
N VAL A 311 17.89 4.04 -24.23
CA VAL A 311 18.13 4.40 -25.63
C VAL A 311 19.19 3.44 -26.15
N LEU A 312 18.86 2.72 -27.23
CA LEU A 312 19.79 1.81 -27.90
C LEU A 312 21.07 2.54 -28.28
N GLU A 313 22.21 1.84 -28.20
CA GLU A 313 23.54 2.48 -28.25
C GLU A 313 23.74 3.32 -29.52
N ASP A 314 23.34 2.78 -30.67
CA ASP A 314 23.45 3.41 -32.00
C ASP A 314 22.53 4.63 -32.17
N TYR A 315 21.57 4.83 -31.27
CA TYR A 315 20.57 5.90 -31.32
C TYR A 315 20.77 6.94 -30.21
N ARG A 316 21.84 6.81 -29.43
CA ARG A 316 22.20 7.79 -28.38
C ARG A 316 22.65 9.12 -28.99
N ARG A 317 22.61 10.18 -28.16
CA ARG A 317 22.95 11.57 -28.54
C ARG A 317 22.04 12.21 -29.61
N LYS A 318 20.91 11.59 -29.94
CA LYS A 318 19.86 12.16 -30.82
C LYS A 318 18.78 12.97 -30.07
N GLY A 319 18.82 13.02 -28.73
CA GLY A 319 17.83 13.69 -27.89
C GLY A 319 16.72 12.77 -27.35
N TYR A 320 16.63 11.52 -27.81
CA TYR A 320 15.52 10.60 -27.50
C TYR A 320 15.27 10.34 -26.02
N GLY A 321 16.31 10.23 -25.21
CA GLY A 321 16.14 10.06 -23.77
C GLY A 321 15.42 11.26 -23.13
N MET A 322 15.72 12.49 -23.60
CA MET A 322 15.04 13.70 -23.12
C MET A 322 13.59 13.71 -23.61
N ASP A 323 13.37 13.45 -24.91
CA ASP A 323 12.05 13.49 -25.53
C ASP A 323 11.07 12.50 -24.88
N VAL A 324 11.49 11.25 -24.64
CA VAL A 324 10.67 10.25 -23.93
C VAL A 324 10.43 10.68 -22.48
N THR A 325 11.45 11.15 -21.76
CA THR A 325 11.30 11.60 -20.36
C THR A 325 10.30 12.75 -20.25
N VAL A 326 10.39 13.74 -21.14
CA VAL A 326 9.47 14.88 -21.16
C VAL A 326 8.06 14.45 -21.56
N ALA A 327 7.91 13.50 -22.48
CA ALA A 327 6.61 12.94 -22.82
C ALA A 327 5.96 12.20 -21.63
N MET A 328 6.76 11.44 -20.87
CA MET A 328 6.30 10.79 -19.63
C MET A 328 5.84 11.82 -18.60
N ILE A 329 6.62 12.89 -18.39
CA ILE A 329 6.24 13.99 -17.48
C ILE A 329 4.90 14.60 -17.93
N LYS A 330 4.75 14.94 -19.22
CA LYS A 330 3.50 15.51 -19.77
C LYS A 330 2.31 14.61 -19.49
N ARG A 331 2.41 13.32 -19.81
CA ARG A 331 1.31 12.36 -19.61
C ARG A 331 0.92 12.24 -18.14
N LEU A 332 1.90 12.20 -17.23
CA LEU A 332 1.62 12.16 -15.78
C LEU A 332 0.92 13.42 -15.30
N LEU A 333 1.37 14.60 -15.75
CA LEU A 333 0.73 15.87 -15.38
C LEU A 333 -0.70 16.00 -15.93
N GLU A 334 -0.96 15.52 -17.15
CA GLU A 334 -2.30 15.47 -17.76
C GLU A 334 -3.27 14.61 -16.93
N LEU A 335 -2.76 13.57 -16.26
CA LEU A 335 -3.52 12.71 -15.35
C LEU A 335 -3.64 13.30 -13.92
N GLY A 336 -3.06 14.47 -13.65
CA GLY A 336 -3.02 15.07 -12.32
C GLY A 336 -2.05 14.39 -11.35
N GLU A 337 -1.15 13.56 -11.87
CA GLU A 337 -0.16 12.83 -11.07
C GLU A 337 1.15 13.61 -10.93
N LEU A 338 1.89 13.34 -9.84
CA LEU A 338 3.18 13.97 -9.56
C LEU A 338 4.29 13.17 -10.26
N PRO A 339 5.03 13.75 -11.23
CA PRO A 339 6.13 13.05 -11.87
C PRO A 339 7.36 12.99 -10.97
N PHE A 340 7.96 11.80 -10.86
CA PHE A 340 9.16 11.57 -10.06
C PHE A 340 9.99 10.40 -10.61
N VAL A 341 11.26 10.33 -10.22
CA VAL A 341 12.24 9.31 -10.62
C VAL A 341 13.11 8.89 -9.44
N HIS A 342 13.68 7.70 -9.53
CA HIS A 342 14.77 7.23 -8.65
C HIS A 342 16.01 6.99 -9.49
N ILE A 343 17.12 7.63 -9.12
CA ILE A 343 18.36 7.51 -9.86
C ILE A 343 19.50 7.23 -8.88
N GLU A 344 20.24 6.14 -9.11
CA GLU A 344 21.47 5.82 -8.39
C GLU A 344 22.46 6.99 -8.52
N GLU A 345 23.13 7.36 -7.42
CA GLU A 345 23.90 8.60 -7.36
C GLU A 345 25.12 8.61 -8.32
N ASP A 346 25.64 7.43 -8.67
CA ASP A 346 26.75 7.23 -9.61
C ASP A 346 26.29 7.27 -11.08
N ASN A 347 24.98 7.20 -11.36
CA ASN A 347 24.43 7.34 -12.71
C ASN A 347 24.33 8.83 -13.13
N VAL A 348 25.49 9.44 -13.30
CA VAL A 348 25.66 10.86 -13.66
C VAL A 348 24.90 11.23 -14.95
N LYS A 349 24.81 10.30 -15.92
CA LYS A 349 24.12 10.54 -17.19
C LYS A 349 22.62 10.71 -16.98
N SER A 350 21.97 9.78 -16.30
CA SER A 350 20.53 9.88 -16.00
C SER A 350 20.23 11.03 -15.05
N MET A 351 21.09 11.27 -14.05
CA MET A 351 20.97 12.41 -13.14
C MET A 351 20.95 13.74 -13.90
N ASN A 352 21.92 13.96 -14.80
CA ASN A 352 21.98 15.18 -15.60
C ASN A 352 20.79 15.32 -16.55
N LEU A 353 20.30 14.22 -17.11
CA LEU A 353 19.12 14.22 -17.97
C LEU A 353 17.87 14.64 -17.18
N ALA A 354 17.65 14.05 -16.01
CA ALA A 354 16.52 14.39 -15.15
C ALA A 354 16.55 15.85 -14.70
N LEU A 355 17.70 16.35 -14.24
CA LEU A 355 17.84 17.76 -13.86
C LEU A 355 17.53 18.71 -15.03
N LYS A 356 17.98 18.38 -16.25
CA LYS A 356 17.66 19.16 -17.45
C LYS A 356 16.19 19.07 -17.87
N ALA A 357 15.51 17.98 -17.54
CA ALA A 357 14.08 17.81 -17.80
C ALA A 357 13.19 18.58 -16.81
N GLY A 358 13.78 19.18 -15.76
CA GLY A 358 13.07 19.97 -14.74
C GLY A 358 12.83 19.24 -13.43
N PHE A 359 13.46 18.08 -13.21
CA PHE A 359 13.45 17.45 -11.89
C PHE A 359 14.39 18.15 -10.91
N ARG A 360 14.03 18.16 -9.64
CA ARG A 360 14.89 18.57 -8.52
C ARG A 360 15.13 17.39 -7.57
N LYS A 361 16.32 17.34 -6.97
CA LYS A 361 16.61 16.37 -5.91
C LYS A 361 15.70 16.62 -4.70
N ASP A 362 15.16 15.55 -4.12
CA ASP A 362 14.33 15.59 -2.92
C ASP A 362 15.09 14.96 -1.74
N ARG A 363 15.32 13.63 -1.77
CA ARG A 363 16.03 12.92 -0.71
C ARG A 363 16.64 11.61 -1.19
N ARG A 364 17.62 11.08 -0.43
CA ARG A 364 18.15 9.74 -0.64
C ARG A 364 17.25 8.71 0.04
N ILE A 365 16.98 7.61 -0.67
CA ILE A 365 16.09 6.53 -0.22
C ILE A 365 16.66 5.15 -0.54
N HIS A 366 16.14 4.14 0.16
CA HIS A 366 16.60 2.76 0.05
C HIS A 366 15.46 1.76 -0.08
N TRP A 367 15.63 0.81 -0.99
CA TRP A 367 14.91 -0.46 -0.98
C TRP A 367 15.83 -1.51 -0.38
N ILE A 368 15.34 -2.27 0.60
CA ILE A 368 16.11 -3.27 1.32
C ILE A 368 15.34 -4.57 1.37
N LYS A 369 16.04 -5.67 1.04
CA LYS A 369 15.60 -7.03 1.32
C LYS A 369 16.51 -7.63 2.39
N LEU A 370 15.92 -8.05 3.50
CA LEU A 370 16.62 -8.74 4.58
C LEU A 370 16.54 -10.26 4.40
N LYS A 371 17.47 -11.01 4.99
CA LYS A 371 17.45 -12.49 4.96
C LYS A 371 16.35 -13.09 5.83
#